data_AF-A0A0P7YNZ5-F1
#
_entry.id   AF-A0A0P7YNZ5-F1
#
_cell.length_a   1.000
_cell.length_b   1.000
_cell.length_c   1.000
_cell.angle_alpha   90.00
_cell.angle_beta   90.00
_cell.angle_gamma   90.00
#
_symmetry.space_group_name_H-M   'P 1'
#
loop_
_entity.id
_entity.type
_entity.pdbx_description
1 polymer ?
#
loop_
_entity_poly.entity_id
_entity_poly.type
_entity_poly.pdbx_seq_one_letter_code
_entity_poly.pdbx_strand_id
1 'polypeptide(L)'
;MRSRSRDMTRRSEGERARALAYVIIALFGAGMAFLAVTQLNDRAFFDRGLTWYEGYIILCGALGGMAALFLSGDRMGQQGPGGTLRGIAGGIWVSFVGAVIGGSLALPLYGTMFGPFTLAVTLAGAPLLMMIWISNLVAVHLLLRIWQRERDSIFVPARMTQPNNPDDLAARYRGRFG
;
A
#
# COMPACT_ATOMS: atom_id res chain seq x y z
N MET A 1 -14.72 0.19 41.06
CA MET A 1 -14.91 -0.31 39.68
C MET A 1 -15.21 0.86 38.73
N ARG A 2 -14.21 1.54 38.18
CA ARG A 2 -14.36 2.55 37.11
C ARG A 2 -12.99 2.98 36.58
N SER A 3 -12.38 2.18 35.68
CA SER A 3 -11.25 2.66 34.85
C SER A 3 -10.97 1.78 33.63
N ARG A 4 -11.98 1.10 33.07
CA ARG A 4 -11.78 0.23 31.89
C ARG A 4 -12.25 0.83 30.56
N SER A 5 -12.83 2.03 30.57
CA SER A 5 -13.45 2.64 29.38
C SER A 5 -12.58 3.66 28.63
N ARG A 6 -11.39 4.01 29.13
CA ARG A 6 -10.52 5.01 28.48
C ARG A 6 -9.48 4.44 27.52
N ASP A 7 -9.22 3.13 27.53
CA ASP A 7 -8.24 2.52 26.63
C ASP A 7 -8.81 2.10 25.26
N MET A 8 -10.13 2.09 25.07
CA MET A 8 -10.77 1.69 23.80
C MET A 8 -10.56 2.67 22.63
N THR A 9 -9.94 3.83 22.83
CA THR A 9 -9.78 4.87 21.79
C THR A 9 -8.36 5.09 21.30
N ARG A 10 -7.35 4.45 21.91
CA ARG A 10 -5.98 4.52 21.39
C ARG A 10 -5.83 3.52 20.25
N ARG A 11 -6.04 3.98 19.01
CA ARG A 11 -5.59 3.26 17.81
C ARG A 11 -4.14 2.85 17.99
N SER A 12 -3.86 1.58 17.78
CA SER A 12 -2.51 1.02 17.89
C SER A 12 -1.58 1.63 16.83
N GLU A 13 -0.27 1.48 17.04
CA GLU A 13 0.74 2.01 16.12
C GLU A 13 0.59 1.40 14.73
N GLY A 14 0.36 0.09 14.64
CA GLY A 14 0.11 -0.64 13.41
C GLY A 14 -1.17 -0.20 12.71
N GLU A 15 -2.26 0.06 13.44
CA GLU A 15 -3.49 0.60 12.84
C GLU A 15 -3.27 1.99 12.22
N ARG A 16 -2.50 2.85 12.89
CA ARG A 16 -2.11 4.16 12.36
C ARG A 16 -1.21 4.02 11.13
N ALA A 17 -0.24 3.12 11.17
CA ALA A 17 0.66 2.85 10.05
C ALA A 17 -0.12 2.35 8.82
N ARG A 18 -1.08 1.43 9.03
CA ARG A 18 -1.96 0.95 7.95
C ARG A 18 -2.81 2.08 7.39
N ALA A 19 -3.45 2.88 8.23
CA ALA A 19 -4.24 4.03 7.77
C ALA A 19 -3.38 5.03 6.96
N LEU A 20 -2.16 5.32 7.44
CA LEU A 20 -1.22 6.18 6.73
C LEU A 20 -0.81 5.58 5.38
N ALA A 21 -0.61 4.26 5.28
CA ALA A 21 -0.32 3.58 4.03
C ALA A 21 -1.45 3.77 3.00
N TYR A 22 -2.71 3.68 3.42
CA TYR A 22 -3.87 3.95 2.55
C TYR A 22 -3.94 5.42 2.12
N VAL A 23 -3.66 6.37 3.02
CA VAL A 23 -3.65 7.80 2.68
C VAL A 23 -2.55 8.10 1.67
N ILE A 24 -1.34 7.57 1.90
CA ILE A 24 -0.19 7.76 1.01
C ILE A 24 -0.49 7.20 -0.38
N ILE A 25 -0.95 5.94 -0.49
CA ILE A 25 -1.25 5.36 -1.81
C ILE A 25 -2.40 6.09 -2.51
N ALA A 26 -3.40 6.59 -1.76
CA ALA A 26 -4.51 7.35 -2.32
C ALA A 26 -4.03 8.68 -2.91
N LEU A 27 -3.18 9.41 -2.18
CA LEU A 27 -2.62 10.69 -2.63
C LEU A 27 -1.76 10.52 -3.88
N PHE A 28 -0.89 9.51 -3.91
CA PHE A 28 -0.06 9.23 -5.08
C PHE A 28 -0.90 8.70 -6.25
N GLY A 29 -1.92 7.87 -6.01
CA GLY A 29 -2.86 7.43 -7.04
C GLY A 29 -3.63 8.59 -7.67
N ALA A 30 -4.12 9.53 -6.84
CA ALA A 30 -4.72 10.79 -7.28
C ALA A 30 -3.73 11.63 -8.10
N GLY A 31 -2.48 11.77 -7.64
CA GLY A 31 -1.43 12.52 -8.33
C GLY A 31 -1.10 11.92 -9.70
N MET A 32 -1.01 10.59 -9.81
CA MET A 32 -0.77 9.92 -11.09
C MET A 32 -1.94 10.13 -12.05
N ALA A 33 -3.18 10.04 -11.57
CA ALA A 33 -4.37 10.30 -12.38
C ALA A 33 -4.44 11.77 -12.83
N PHE A 34 -4.09 12.71 -11.95
CA PHE A 34 -3.96 14.13 -12.30
C PHE A 34 -2.94 14.35 -13.41
N LEU A 35 -1.73 13.80 -13.26
CA LEU A 35 -0.67 13.91 -14.25
C LEU A 35 -1.11 13.31 -15.60
N ALA A 36 -1.78 12.15 -15.59
CA ALA A 36 -2.29 11.53 -16.80
C ALA A 36 -3.28 12.45 -17.55
N VAL A 37 -4.20 13.12 -16.84
CA VAL A 37 -5.16 14.03 -17.47
C VAL A 37 -4.49 15.31 -17.98
N THR A 38 -3.57 15.88 -17.21
CA THR A 38 -2.85 17.10 -17.64
C THR A 38 -1.94 16.87 -18.85
N GLN A 39 -1.34 15.68 -18.97
CA GLN A 39 -0.56 15.30 -20.16
C GLN A 39 -1.42 15.16 -21.42
N LEU A 40 -2.70 14.80 -21.26
CA LEU A 40 -3.64 14.64 -22.39
C LEU A 40 -4.25 15.97 -22.86
N ASN A 41 -4.36 16.96 -21.99
CA ASN A 41 -5.18 18.17 -22.23
C ASN A 41 -4.39 19.46 -22.52
N ASP A 42 -3.08 19.32 -22.82
CA ASP A 42 -2.11 20.31 -23.31
C ASP A 42 -2.34 21.80 -22.93
N ARG A 43 -1.51 22.34 -22.03
CA ARG A 43 -1.35 23.75 -21.56
C ARG A 43 -2.59 24.55 -21.13
N ALA A 44 -3.80 24.19 -21.51
CA ALA A 44 -5.03 24.92 -21.22
C ALA A 44 -5.55 24.71 -19.78
N PHE A 45 -4.93 23.82 -19.01
CA PHE A 45 -5.29 23.56 -17.62
C PHE A 45 -5.12 24.80 -16.73
N PHE A 46 -4.01 25.55 -16.90
CA PHE A 46 -3.74 26.74 -16.09
C PHE A 46 -4.71 27.89 -16.39
N ASP A 47 -5.29 27.93 -17.59
CA ASP A 47 -6.21 28.99 -18.00
C ASP A 47 -7.67 28.71 -17.61
N ARG A 48 -8.05 27.43 -17.45
CA ARG A 48 -9.46 27.00 -17.28
C ARG A 48 -9.79 26.52 -15.87
N GLY A 49 -8.78 26.26 -15.04
CA GLY A 49 -8.96 25.72 -13.69
C GLY A 49 -9.41 24.26 -13.65
N LEU A 50 -9.51 23.69 -12.45
CA LEU A 50 -9.90 22.29 -12.25
C LEU A 50 -11.39 22.10 -12.58
N THR A 51 -11.66 21.37 -13.65
CA THR A 51 -13.01 20.98 -14.05
C THR A 51 -13.55 19.85 -13.17
N TRP A 52 -14.88 19.71 -13.12
CA TRP A 52 -15.53 18.59 -12.43
C TRP A 52 -15.06 17.23 -12.94
N TYR A 53 -14.82 17.12 -14.26
CA TYR A 53 -14.32 15.91 -14.90
C TYR A 53 -12.91 15.53 -14.42
N GLU A 54 -11.99 16.49 -14.34
CA GLU A 54 -10.65 16.27 -13.80
C GLU A 54 -10.72 15.84 -12.33
N GLY A 55 -11.56 16.49 -11.52
CA GLY A 55 -11.81 16.10 -10.14
C GLY A 55 -12.29 14.65 -9.99
N TYR A 56 -13.19 14.21 -10.88
CA TYR A 56 -13.66 12.82 -10.91
C TYR A 56 -12.53 11.83 -11.23
N ILE A 57 -11.68 12.13 -12.22
CA ILE A 57 -10.56 11.24 -12.58
C ILE A 57 -9.54 11.12 -11.44
N ILE A 58 -9.24 12.23 -10.76
CA ILE A 58 -8.36 12.23 -9.58
C ILE A 58 -8.92 11.32 -8.49
N LEU A 59 -10.23 11.41 -8.22
CA LEU A 59 -10.91 10.56 -7.26
C LEU A 59 -10.83 9.07 -7.67
N CYS A 60 -11.05 8.76 -8.95
CA CYS A 60 -10.90 7.39 -9.47
C CYS A 60 -9.48 6.85 -9.27
N GLY A 61 -8.45 7.67 -9.48
CA GLY A 61 -7.05 7.32 -9.21
C GLY A 61 -6.79 6.99 -7.74
N ALA A 62 -7.30 7.82 -6.82
CA ALA A 62 -7.19 7.57 -5.38
C ALA A 62 -7.90 6.27 -4.97
N LEU A 63 -9.13 6.06 -5.43
CA LEU A 63 -9.91 4.85 -5.15
C LEU A 63 -9.22 3.60 -5.72
N GLY A 64 -8.69 3.68 -6.94
CA GLY A 64 -7.93 2.61 -7.57
C GLY A 64 -6.71 2.19 -6.75
N GLY A 65 -5.91 3.17 -6.28
CA GLY A 65 -4.75 2.91 -5.42
C GLY A 65 -5.13 2.25 -4.08
N MET A 66 -6.18 2.75 -3.41
CA MET A 66 -6.66 2.16 -2.17
C MET A 66 -7.21 0.74 -2.36
N ALA A 67 -8.04 0.53 -3.39
CA ALA A 67 -8.62 -0.78 -3.69
C ALA A 67 -7.54 -1.80 -4.05
N ALA A 68 -6.54 -1.40 -4.82
CA ALA A 68 -5.43 -2.27 -5.17
C ALA A 68 -4.56 -2.63 -3.96
N LEU A 69 -4.30 -1.68 -3.06
CA LEU A 69 -3.60 -1.96 -1.81
C LEU A 69 -4.41 -2.94 -0.94
N PHE A 70 -5.72 -2.74 -0.83
CA PHE A 70 -6.60 -3.69 -0.14
C PHE A 70 -6.56 -5.10 -0.76
N LEU A 71 -6.63 -5.21 -2.09
CA LEU A 71 -6.57 -6.48 -2.82
C LEU A 71 -5.17 -7.13 -2.81
N SER A 72 -4.12 -6.36 -2.53
CA SER A 72 -2.77 -6.90 -2.40
C SER A 72 -2.66 -7.90 -1.24
N GLY A 73 -3.49 -7.73 -0.20
CA GLY A 73 -3.52 -8.59 0.99
C GLY A 73 -2.15 -8.74 1.62
N ASP A 74 -1.70 -9.99 1.77
CA ASP A 74 -0.44 -10.33 2.41
C ASP A 74 0.79 -10.19 1.51
N ARG A 75 0.64 -9.72 0.26
CA ARG A 75 1.77 -9.53 -0.66
C ARG A 75 2.69 -8.38 -0.23
N MET A 76 2.16 -7.37 0.47
CA MET A 76 2.94 -6.26 1.02
C MET A 76 3.06 -6.36 2.55
N GLY A 77 4.16 -5.86 3.12
CA GLY A 77 4.40 -5.82 4.57
C GLY A 77 5.19 -7.00 5.16
N GLN A 78 5.44 -8.06 4.38
CA GLN A 78 6.08 -9.27 4.88
C GLN A 78 7.54 -9.04 5.31
N GLN A 79 7.98 -9.75 6.36
CA GLN A 79 9.34 -9.63 6.89
C GLN A 79 10.31 -10.68 6.30
N GLY A 80 11.61 -10.37 6.36
CA GLY A 80 12.69 -11.28 5.98
C GLY A 80 13.10 -11.20 4.51
N PRO A 81 14.06 -12.03 4.07
CA PRO A 81 14.59 -12.01 2.69
C PRO A 81 13.52 -12.26 1.63
N GLY A 82 12.57 -13.16 1.92
CA GLY A 82 11.39 -13.38 1.07
C GLY A 82 10.39 -12.22 1.08
N GLY A 83 10.42 -11.39 2.13
CA GLY A 83 9.57 -10.21 2.28
C GLY A 83 9.87 -9.13 1.24
N THR A 84 11.15 -8.89 0.93
CA THR A 84 11.55 -7.92 -0.11
C THR A 84 11.03 -8.32 -1.49
N LEU A 85 11.22 -9.59 -1.88
CA LEU A 85 10.74 -10.08 -3.18
C LEU A 85 9.21 -10.01 -3.27
N ARG A 86 8.51 -10.40 -2.19
CA ARG A 86 7.06 -10.24 -2.09
C ARG A 86 6.64 -8.77 -2.16
N GLY A 87 7.40 -7.86 -1.55
CA GLY A 87 7.20 -6.42 -1.63
C GLY A 87 7.30 -5.89 -3.06
N ILE A 88 8.29 -6.34 -3.83
CA ILE A 88 8.42 -6.01 -5.26
C ILE A 88 7.21 -6.53 -6.05
N ALA A 89 6.88 -7.81 -5.90
CA ALA A 89 5.72 -8.42 -6.56
C ALA A 89 4.41 -7.73 -6.17
N GLY A 90 4.26 -7.36 -4.89
CA GLY A 90 3.15 -6.59 -4.36
C GLY A 90 3.08 -5.18 -4.94
N GLY A 91 4.22 -4.51 -5.11
CA GLY A 91 4.28 -3.19 -5.75
C GLY A 91 3.85 -3.21 -7.21
N ILE A 92 4.28 -4.23 -7.97
CA ILE A 92 3.83 -4.46 -9.36
C ILE A 92 2.33 -4.73 -9.38
N TRP A 93 1.85 -5.61 -8.48
CA TRP A 93 0.43 -5.94 -8.35
C TRP A 93 -0.42 -4.70 -8.05
N VAL A 94 -0.03 -3.90 -7.05
CA VAL A 94 -0.76 -2.67 -6.66
C VAL A 94 -0.78 -1.67 -7.81
N SER A 95 0.33 -1.49 -8.52
CA SER A 95 0.41 -0.58 -9.66
C SER A 95 -0.53 -1.03 -10.79
N PHE A 96 -0.47 -2.31 -11.17
CA PHE A 96 -1.27 -2.85 -12.25
C PHE A 96 -2.77 -2.87 -11.91
N VAL A 97 -3.15 -3.47 -10.77
CA VAL A 97 -4.55 -3.56 -10.34
C VAL A 97 -5.12 -2.18 -10.05
N GLY A 98 -4.32 -1.28 -9.47
CA GLY A 98 -4.73 0.10 -9.20
C GLY A 98 -5.03 0.86 -10.49
N ALA A 99 -4.20 0.69 -11.50
CA ALA A 99 -4.42 1.28 -12.82
C ALA A 99 -5.65 0.68 -13.52
N VAL A 100 -5.88 -0.63 -13.42
CA VAL A 100 -7.10 -1.27 -13.95
C VAL A 100 -8.35 -0.71 -13.27
N ILE A 101 -8.39 -0.67 -11.94
CA ILE A 101 -9.56 -0.21 -11.19
C ILE A 101 -9.78 1.29 -11.43
N GLY A 102 -8.75 2.12 -11.24
CA GLY A 102 -8.83 3.56 -11.41
C GLY A 102 -9.20 3.95 -12.84
N GLY A 103 -8.58 3.28 -13.83
CA GLY A 103 -8.93 3.44 -15.24
C GLY A 103 -10.38 3.06 -15.51
N SER A 104 -10.84 1.90 -15.03
CA SER A 104 -12.23 1.43 -15.24
C SER A 104 -13.27 2.36 -14.63
N LEU A 105 -12.97 2.97 -13.49
CA LEU A 105 -13.85 3.96 -12.86
C LEU A 105 -13.87 5.27 -13.66
N ALA A 106 -12.72 5.71 -14.16
CA ALA A 106 -12.62 6.93 -14.96
C ALA A 106 -13.32 6.79 -16.32
N LEU A 107 -13.13 5.65 -16.98
CA LEU A 107 -13.67 5.33 -18.30
C LEU A 107 -14.16 3.88 -18.31
N PRO A 108 -15.46 3.63 -18.13
CA PRO A 108 -16.02 2.29 -18.22
C PRO A 108 -15.66 1.62 -19.56
N LEU A 109 -15.35 0.32 -19.50
CA LEU A 109 -14.88 -0.53 -20.61
C LEU A 109 -13.48 -0.20 -21.13
N TYR A 110 -13.19 1.04 -21.53
CA TYR A 110 -11.91 1.42 -22.13
C TYR A 110 -10.77 1.58 -21.12
N GLY A 111 -11.10 1.96 -19.89
CA GLY A 111 -10.14 2.23 -18.84
C GLY A 111 -9.38 1.01 -18.33
N THR A 112 -9.91 -0.21 -18.55
CA THR A 112 -9.24 -1.46 -18.17
C THR A 112 -7.92 -1.67 -18.92
N MET A 113 -7.90 -1.31 -20.20
CA MET A 113 -6.71 -1.37 -21.06
C MET A 113 -5.91 -0.08 -20.98
N PHE A 114 -6.60 1.06 -21.01
CA PHE A 114 -5.96 2.36 -21.06
C PHE A 114 -5.22 2.69 -19.75
N GLY A 115 -5.81 2.40 -18.59
CA GLY A 115 -5.22 2.73 -17.29
C GLY A 115 -3.79 2.17 -17.10
N PRO A 116 -3.59 0.84 -17.21
CA PRO A 116 -2.25 0.25 -17.11
C PRO A 116 -1.27 0.75 -18.16
N PHE A 117 -1.75 0.96 -19.41
CA PHE A 117 -0.92 1.47 -20.49
C PHE A 117 -0.46 2.91 -20.24
N THR A 118 -1.36 3.80 -19.85
CA THR A 118 -1.05 5.18 -19.49
C THR A 118 -0.08 5.22 -18.32
N LEU A 119 -0.30 4.43 -17.27
CA LEU A 119 0.64 4.35 -16.16
C LEU A 119 2.06 3.97 -16.64
N ALA A 120 2.17 2.94 -17.47
CA ALA A 120 3.46 2.49 -17.99
C ALA A 120 4.16 3.56 -18.84
N VAL A 121 3.44 4.20 -19.77
CA VAL A 121 3.98 5.26 -20.62
C VAL A 121 4.38 6.49 -19.80
N THR A 122 3.54 6.91 -18.84
CA THR A 122 3.84 8.06 -17.98
C THR A 122 5.08 7.82 -17.11
N LEU A 123 5.24 6.62 -16.54
CA LEU A 123 6.42 6.28 -15.76
C LEU A 123 7.69 6.15 -16.63
N ALA A 124 7.57 5.59 -17.84
CA ALA A 124 8.67 5.49 -18.78
C ALA A 124 9.11 6.87 -19.32
N GLY A 125 8.16 7.77 -19.56
CA GLY A 125 8.40 9.13 -20.05
C GLY A 125 8.94 10.09 -18.98
N ALA A 126 8.78 9.77 -17.69
CA ALA A 126 9.23 10.59 -16.57
C ALA A 126 9.97 9.77 -15.50
N PRO A 127 11.28 9.50 -15.67
CA PRO A 127 12.06 8.67 -14.75
C PRO A 127 12.04 9.15 -13.29
N LEU A 128 11.99 10.47 -13.08
CA LEU A 128 11.86 11.05 -11.74
C LEU A 128 10.54 10.64 -11.07
N LEU A 129 9.44 10.65 -11.83
CA LEU A 129 8.14 10.21 -11.33
C LEU A 129 8.13 8.70 -11.02
N MET A 130 8.82 7.90 -11.83
CA MET A 130 9.04 6.48 -11.54
C MET A 130 9.78 6.25 -10.23
N MET A 131 10.86 7.00 -9.98
CA MET A 131 11.57 6.90 -8.69
C MET A 131 10.65 7.26 -7.52
N ILE A 132 9.89 8.36 -7.65
CA ILE A 132 8.92 8.78 -6.64
C ILE A 132 7.85 7.71 -6.39
N TRP A 133 7.31 7.11 -7.45
CA TRP A 133 6.32 6.04 -7.36
C TRP A 133 6.89 4.79 -6.67
N ILE A 134 8.12 4.39 -7.00
CA ILE A 134 8.81 3.28 -6.34
C ILE A 134 9.05 3.59 -4.86
N SER A 135 9.54 4.79 -4.53
CA SER A 135 9.73 5.22 -3.13
C SER A 135 8.43 5.19 -2.34
N ASN A 136 7.32 5.60 -2.96
CA ASN A 136 5.98 5.50 -2.39
C ASN A 136 5.58 4.05 -2.08
N LEU A 137 5.78 3.12 -3.02
CA LEU A 137 5.51 1.69 -2.80
C LEU A 137 6.37 1.09 -1.69
N VAL A 138 7.64 1.49 -1.60
CA VAL A 138 8.54 1.09 -0.51
C VAL A 138 8.03 1.63 0.83
N ALA A 139 7.64 2.90 0.91
CA ALA A 139 7.08 3.48 2.12
C ALA A 139 5.82 2.75 2.58
N VAL A 140 4.89 2.47 1.65
CA VAL A 140 3.68 1.67 1.91
C VAL A 140 4.04 0.27 2.41
N HIS A 141 5.03 -0.39 1.79
CA HIS A 141 5.50 -1.71 2.23
C HIS A 141 6.05 -1.68 3.66
N LEU A 142 6.86 -0.68 4.01
CA LEU A 142 7.41 -0.50 5.35
C LEU A 142 6.33 -0.21 6.40
N LEU A 143 5.33 0.61 6.07
CA LEU A 143 4.21 0.90 6.97
C LEU A 143 3.36 -0.35 7.22
N LEU A 144 3.07 -1.13 6.17
CA LEU A 144 2.35 -2.40 6.33
C LEU A 144 3.17 -3.44 7.10
N ARG A 145 4.51 -3.35 7.05
CA ARG A 145 5.38 -4.19 7.88
C ARG A 145 5.22 -3.93 9.37
N ILE A 146 5.06 -2.66 9.77
CA ILE A 146 4.77 -2.30 11.17
C ILE A 146 3.43 -2.91 11.59
N TRP A 147 2.41 -2.78 10.74
CA TRP A 147 1.09 -3.38 10.99
C TRP A 147 1.12 -4.91 11.10
N GLN A 148 1.82 -5.59 10.20
CA GLN A 148 1.96 -7.06 10.26
C GLN A 148 2.73 -7.52 11.50
N ARG A 149 3.82 -6.83 11.85
CA ARG A 149 4.58 -7.14 13.07
C ARG A 149 3.70 -7.09 14.32
N GLU A 150 2.83 -6.09 14.41
CA GLU A 150 1.89 -5.98 15.53
C GLU A 150 0.89 -7.13 15.53
N ARG A 151 0.35 -7.50 14.37
CA ARG A 151 -0.59 -8.63 14.24
C ARG A 151 0.05 -9.97 14.59
N ASP A 152 1.28 -10.20 14.16
CA ASP A 152 2.03 -11.42 14.47
C ASP A 152 2.34 -11.54 15.98
N SER A 153 2.57 -10.41 16.65
CA SER A 153 2.85 -10.39 18.10
C SER A 153 1.67 -10.85 18.96
N ILE A 154 0.44 -10.81 18.45
CA ILE A 154 -0.75 -11.31 19.16
C ILE A 154 -0.66 -12.82 19.36
N PHE A 155 -0.04 -13.53 18.42
CA PHE A 155 0.03 -14.99 18.41
C PHE A 155 1.34 -15.54 19.02
N VAL A 156 2.29 -14.66 19.36
CA VAL A 156 3.53 -15.02 20.06
C VAL A 156 3.49 -14.40 21.47
N PRO A 157 3.09 -15.16 22.50
CA PRO A 157 3.11 -14.67 23.88
C PRO A 157 4.52 -14.20 24.24
N ALA A 158 4.65 -13.05 24.90
CA ALA A 158 5.93 -12.49 25.35
C ALA A 158 6.78 -13.47 26.21
N ARG A 159 6.15 -14.53 26.75
CA ARG A 159 6.85 -15.62 27.45
C ARG A 159 7.75 -16.43 26.51
N MET A 160 7.42 -16.54 25.22
CA MET A 160 8.16 -17.35 24.25
C MET A 160 9.43 -16.70 23.71
N THR A 161 9.58 -15.39 23.88
CA THR A 161 10.79 -14.64 23.47
C THR A 161 11.81 -14.46 24.60
N GLN A 162 11.55 -15.00 25.80
CA GLN A 162 12.56 -15.05 26.87
C GLN A 162 13.63 -16.11 26.55
N PRO A 163 14.93 -15.78 26.64
CA PRO A 163 16.02 -16.73 26.36
C PRO A 163 15.98 -18.00 27.24
N ASN A 164 15.32 -17.94 28.40
CA ASN A 164 15.15 -19.05 29.33
C ASN A 164 13.71 -19.56 29.40
N ASN A 165 12.95 -19.48 28.30
CA ASN A 165 11.59 -20.03 28.30
C ASN A 165 11.65 -21.57 28.35
N PRO A 166 11.09 -22.23 29.39
CA PRO A 166 11.06 -23.69 29.49
C PRO A 166 10.27 -24.38 28.36
N ASP A 167 9.45 -23.61 27.63
CA ASP A 167 8.68 -24.09 26.48
C ASP A 167 9.32 -23.75 25.13
N ASP A 168 10.60 -23.37 25.10
CA ASP A 168 11.32 -23.22 23.85
C ASP A 168 11.39 -24.56 23.10
N LEU A 169 10.79 -24.59 21.90
CA LEU A 169 10.77 -25.76 21.04
C LEU A 169 12.18 -26.18 20.62
N ALA A 170 13.10 -25.22 20.46
CA ALA A 170 14.49 -25.52 20.13
C ALA A 170 15.20 -26.24 21.28
N ALA A 171 14.93 -25.87 22.53
CA ALA A 171 15.43 -26.59 23.71
C ALA A 171 14.88 -28.02 23.81
N ARG A 172 13.58 -28.23 23.51
CA ARG A 172 12.96 -29.57 23.49
C ARG A 172 13.52 -30.47 22.39
N TYR A 173 13.82 -29.93 21.21
CA TYR A 173 14.44 -30.72 20.13
C TYR A 173 15.90 -31.06 20.41
N ARG A 174 16.64 -30.19 21.10
CA ARG A 174 18.05 -30.43 21.44
C ARG A 174 18.23 -31.49 22.54
N GLY A 175 17.26 -31.67 23.43
CA GLY A 175 17.32 -32.67 24.52
C GLY A 175 16.93 -34.10 24.13
N ARG A 176 16.47 -34.38 22.91
CA ARG A 176 15.97 -35.71 22.51
C ARG A 176 16.94 -36.54 21.66
N PHE A 177 18.11 -35.99 21.34
CA PHE A 177 19.15 -36.65 20.53
C PHE A 177 20.51 -36.75 21.25
N GLY A 178 20.52 -36.58 22.58
CA GLY A 178 21.68 -36.82 23.44
C GLY A 178 21.58 -38.16 24.14
#